data_AF-A0A090YYM0-F1
#
_entry.id   AF-A0A090YYM0-F1
#
_cell.length_a   1.000
_cell.length_b   1.000
_cell.length_c   1.000
_cell.angle_alpha   90.00
_cell.angle_beta   90.00
_cell.angle_gamma   90.00
#
_symmetry.space_group_name_H-M   'P 1'
#
loop_
_entity.id
_entity.type
_entity.pdbx_description
1 polymer ?
#
loop_
_entity_poly.entity_id
_entity_poly.type
_entity_poly.pdbx_seq_one_letter_code
_entity_poly.pdbx_strand_id
1 'polypeptide(L)'
;MNTITTFEEHGEVLPFWQSTIKEPATLLYFDRHLDLKLISKAKIQKIHQRVEKNQSLNTLNRDIPCREDEKYAYGLDDFLYAAIDLSMFKKIIWVSPVIKHQNNINDLGKVFWTLLSLIPHHGNEIIDSFKKYPFGIEVKIKNTTLMITTINNLKYMQLYKESNLITDIDLDFFYNLENKNLYYKLDQVLQILKENKVTDSIKTMTYSIKSGFLPESYRRLSGILSHKLDMRLISNPARNHSLPIETMAALSSRKPLDQKYLNYLQEKELDILSGIGWKLRSLLFVQMGQLSEAEKCYYRAREQGDEAFWAAYNIGMSYMKQKNYEHALKWLQQTKDVVDTIQAHSLILQILCHLHLENFEYGLSLAHNTLEILPMRTEIYELIEIFCKKMNMKESHYVYYKEKSQKINQLLKT
;
A
#
# COMPACT_ATOMS: atom_id res chain seq x y z
N MET A 1 -16.53 30.67 5.07
CA MET A 1 -15.27 30.06 5.54
C MET A 1 -15.18 28.67 4.93
N ASN A 2 -14.10 28.35 4.21
CA ASN A 2 -13.90 27.02 3.65
C ASN A 2 -13.73 25.99 4.79
N THR A 3 -14.16 24.75 4.55
CA THR A 3 -14.13 23.68 5.53
C THR A 3 -13.17 22.58 5.10
N ILE A 4 -12.51 21.95 6.08
CA ILE A 4 -11.73 20.72 5.89
C ILE A 4 -12.32 19.65 6.80
N THR A 5 -12.68 18.51 6.22
CA THR A 5 -13.13 17.35 6.98
C THR A 5 -11.93 16.53 7.42
N THR A 6 -11.87 16.16 8.70
CA THR A 6 -10.79 15.32 9.23
C THR A 6 -11.26 13.91 9.53
N PHE A 7 -10.38 12.93 9.27
CA PHE A 7 -10.63 11.50 9.45
C PHE A 7 -9.53 10.87 10.30
N GLU A 8 -9.87 9.81 11.03
CA GLU A 8 -8.88 9.13 11.87
C GLU A 8 -8.02 8.19 11.03
N GLU A 9 -8.59 7.49 10.04
CA GLU A 9 -7.86 6.61 9.12
C GLU A 9 -8.19 6.90 7.67
N HIS A 10 -7.21 6.70 6.78
CA HIS A 10 -7.28 7.22 5.41
C HIS A 10 -8.42 6.62 4.58
N GLY A 11 -8.69 5.33 4.75
CA GLY A 11 -9.80 4.66 4.07
C GLY A 11 -11.17 5.28 4.37
N GLU A 12 -11.33 6.05 5.46
CA GLU A 12 -12.59 6.73 5.80
C GLU A 12 -12.92 7.89 4.85
N VAL A 13 -11.97 8.31 4.02
CA VAL A 13 -12.14 9.39 3.05
C VAL A 13 -12.99 8.95 1.85
N LEU A 14 -12.97 7.68 1.45
CA LEU A 14 -13.70 7.21 0.26
C LEU A 14 -15.23 7.42 0.35
N PRO A 15 -15.93 7.11 1.46
CA PRO A 15 -17.35 7.45 1.64
C PRO A 15 -17.64 8.95 1.56
N PHE A 16 -16.70 9.79 2.00
CA PHE A 16 -16.84 11.24 1.85
C PHE A 16 -16.78 11.63 0.37
N TRP A 17 -15.76 11.16 -0.35
CA TRP A 17 -15.64 11.39 -1.80
C TRP A 17 -16.85 10.88 -2.58
N GLN A 18 -17.37 9.70 -2.26
CA GLN A 18 -18.61 9.16 -2.84
C GLN A 18 -19.78 10.15 -2.70
N SER A 19 -19.89 10.84 -1.56
CA SER A 19 -20.99 11.77 -1.32
C SER A 19 -20.78 13.13 -1.99
N THR A 20 -19.53 13.57 -2.15
CA THR A 20 -19.18 14.94 -2.60
C THR A 20 -18.79 15.05 -4.07
N ILE A 21 -18.14 14.05 -4.65
CA ILE A 21 -17.65 14.10 -6.04
C ILE A 21 -18.80 13.71 -6.97
N LYS A 22 -19.26 14.65 -7.80
CA LYS A 22 -20.36 14.43 -8.76
C LYS A 22 -19.88 14.21 -10.19
N GLU A 23 -18.70 14.71 -10.51
CA GLU A 23 -18.03 14.55 -11.80
C GLU A 23 -16.56 14.20 -11.57
N PRO A 24 -15.91 13.45 -12.49
CA PRO A 24 -14.52 13.05 -12.32
C PRO A 24 -13.58 14.22 -12.03
N ALA A 25 -12.92 14.18 -10.87
CA ALA A 25 -12.04 15.23 -10.37
C ALA A 25 -10.56 14.96 -10.68
N THR A 26 -9.72 15.98 -10.54
CA THR A 26 -8.27 15.79 -10.38
C THR A 26 -7.95 15.76 -8.88
N LEU A 27 -7.37 14.68 -8.38
CA LEU A 27 -6.93 14.54 -6.99
C LEU A 27 -5.47 14.98 -6.86
N LEU A 28 -5.17 15.92 -5.98
CA LEU A 28 -3.84 16.21 -5.47
C LEU A 28 -3.70 15.54 -4.10
N TYR A 29 -2.88 14.52 -4.02
CA TYR A 29 -2.85 13.55 -2.93
C TYR A 29 -1.50 13.64 -2.20
N PHE A 30 -1.50 14.17 -0.97
CA PHE A 30 -0.31 14.23 -0.13
C PHE A 30 -0.34 13.06 0.84
N ASP A 31 0.54 12.10 0.63
CA ASP A 31 0.64 10.92 1.47
C ASP A 31 2.05 10.36 1.38
N ARG A 32 2.53 9.78 2.47
CA ARG A 32 3.78 9.05 2.47
C ARG A 32 3.70 7.73 1.70
N HIS A 33 2.52 7.13 1.66
CA HIS A 33 2.21 5.88 1.00
C HIS A 33 1.35 6.15 -0.24
N LEU A 34 1.43 5.25 -1.21
CA LEU A 34 0.45 5.21 -2.29
C LEU A 34 -0.51 4.06 -1.95
N ASP A 35 -1.67 4.41 -1.39
CA ASP A 35 -2.68 3.46 -0.92
C ASP A 35 -3.51 2.87 -2.07
N LEU A 36 -2.78 2.27 -3.01
CA LEU A 36 -3.28 1.69 -4.25
C LEU A 36 -2.88 0.22 -4.32
N LYS A 37 -3.75 -0.66 -3.81
CA LYS A 37 -3.65 -2.11 -4.00
C LYS A 37 -4.89 -2.64 -4.70
N LEU A 38 -4.73 -3.76 -5.39
CA LEU A 38 -5.85 -4.41 -6.08
C LEU A 38 -6.94 -4.79 -5.07
N ILE A 39 -8.19 -4.50 -5.43
CA ILE A 39 -9.36 -5.05 -4.76
C ILE A 39 -9.93 -6.15 -5.67
N SER A 40 -10.26 -7.30 -5.08
CA SER A 40 -10.81 -8.44 -5.83
C SER A 40 -12.12 -8.06 -6.55
N LYS A 41 -12.39 -8.72 -7.68
CA LYS A 41 -13.60 -8.46 -8.49
C LYS A 41 -14.89 -8.56 -7.66
N ALA A 42 -14.99 -9.55 -6.77
CA ALA A 42 -16.15 -9.72 -5.90
C ALA A 42 -16.34 -8.56 -4.92
N LYS A 43 -15.25 -8.04 -4.32
CA LYS A 43 -15.28 -6.88 -3.43
C LYS A 43 -15.61 -5.59 -4.19
N ILE A 44 -15.08 -5.41 -5.39
CA ILE A 44 -15.45 -4.31 -6.29
C ILE A 44 -16.94 -4.34 -6.63
N GLN A 45 -17.49 -5.50 -6.99
CA GLN A 45 -18.93 -5.64 -7.25
C GLN A 45 -19.77 -5.24 -6.02
N LYS A 46 -19.34 -5.63 -4.82
CA LYS A 46 -19.99 -5.24 -3.56
C LYS A 46 -19.99 -3.72 -3.35
N ILE A 47 -18.90 -3.04 -3.73
CA ILE A 47 -18.79 -1.57 -3.69
C ILE A 47 -19.79 -0.93 -4.67
N HIS A 48 -19.81 -1.35 -5.93
CA HIS A 48 -20.76 -0.84 -6.94
C HIS A 48 -22.21 -1.03 -6.52
N GLN A 49 -22.58 -2.22 -6.05
CA GLN A 49 -23.94 -2.51 -5.58
C GLN A 49 -24.40 -1.57 -4.44
N ARG A 50 -23.49 -1.11 -3.58
CA ARG A 50 -23.81 -0.12 -2.54
C ARG A 50 -24.01 1.26 -3.13
N VAL A 51 -23.14 1.68 -4.05
CA VAL A 51 -23.25 2.98 -4.72
C VAL A 51 -24.54 3.08 -5.53
N GLU A 52 -24.88 2.04 -6.31
CA GLU A 52 -26.13 1.96 -7.08
C GLU A 52 -27.39 2.08 -6.21
N LYS A 53 -27.33 1.56 -4.98
CA LYS A 53 -28.41 1.65 -3.98
C LYS A 53 -28.40 2.97 -3.20
N ASN A 54 -27.54 3.93 -3.55
CA ASN A 54 -27.31 5.18 -2.80
C ASN A 54 -26.96 4.94 -1.32
N GLN A 55 -26.26 3.85 -1.02
CA GLN A 55 -25.82 3.51 0.34
C GLN A 55 -24.40 4.00 0.57
N SER A 56 -24.12 4.43 1.81
CA SER A 56 -22.77 4.83 2.20
C SER A 56 -21.81 3.65 2.14
N LEU A 57 -20.61 3.89 1.62
CA LEU A 57 -19.51 2.93 1.62
C LEU A 57 -18.88 2.73 3.01
N ASN A 58 -19.30 3.46 4.04
CA ASN A 58 -18.69 3.38 5.38
C ASN A 58 -18.60 1.94 5.89
N THR A 59 -19.69 1.16 5.85
CA THR A 59 -19.70 -0.20 6.40
C THR A 59 -18.82 -1.20 5.63
N LEU A 60 -18.29 -0.81 4.47
CA LEU A 60 -17.40 -1.63 3.65
C LEU A 60 -15.91 -1.30 3.87
N ASN A 61 -15.58 -0.19 4.54
CA ASN A 61 -14.22 0.09 4.98
C ASN A 61 -13.88 -0.80 6.17
N ARG A 62 -12.78 -1.54 6.08
CA ARG A 62 -12.31 -2.47 7.11
C ARG A 62 -11.67 -1.77 8.29
N ASP A 63 -11.81 -2.38 9.44
CA ASP A 63 -11.12 -1.97 10.65
C ASP A 63 -9.68 -2.53 10.65
N ILE A 64 -8.78 -1.86 11.36
CA ILE A 64 -7.40 -2.35 11.54
C ILE A 64 -7.41 -3.38 12.67
N PRO A 65 -6.63 -4.48 12.59
CA PRO A 65 -5.73 -4.89 11.52
C PRO A 65 -6.34 -5.95 10.58
N CYS A 66 -7.65 -5.86 10.30
CA CYS A 66 -8.29 -6.77 9.35
C CYS A 66 -7.71 -6.53 7.94
N ARG A 67 -7.25 -7.61 7.31
CA ARG A 67 -6.70 -7.60 5.95
C ARG A 67 -7.49 -8.52 5.04
N GLU A 68 -7.75 -9.73 5.52
CA GLU A 68 -8.49 -10.75 4.79
C GLU A 68 -9.82 -11.04 5.49
N ASP A 69 -10.92 -10.50 4.96
CA ASP A 69 -12.27 -11.02 5.20
C ASP A 69 -13.23 -10.70 4.03
N GLU A 70 -14.37 -11.38 4.00
CA GLU A 70 -15.46 -11.16 3.04
C GLU A 70 -16.43 -10.04 3.47
N LYS A 71 -16.36 -9.61 4.74
CA LYS A 71 -17.28 -8.63 5.33
C LYS A 71 -17.01 -7.24 4.77
N TYR A 72 -15.75 -6.84 4.70
CA TYR A 72 -15.33 -5.55 4.16
C TYR A 72 -14.94 -5.68 2.68
N ALA A 73 -14.80 -4.54 2.01
CA ALA A 73 -14.45 -4.49 0.59
C ALA A 73 -13.16 -3.71 0.30
N TYR A 74 -12.81 -2.75 1.16
CA TYR A 74 -11.62 -1.91 1.04
C TYR A 74 -11.14 -1.47 2.42
N GLY A 75 -10.02 -0.77 2.50
CA GLY A 75 -9.41 -0.24 3.70
C GLY A 75 -8.41 0.88 3.40
N LEU A 76 -7.59 1.18 4.40
CA LEU A 76 -6.65 2.30 4.32
C LEU A 76 -5.60 2.15 3.20
N ASP A 77 -5.27 0.94 2.76
CA ASP A 77 -4.18 0.72 1.79
C ASP A 77 -4.63 0.44 0.35
N ASP A 78 -5.95 0.47 0.08
CA ASP A 78 -6.52 0.14 -1.23
C ASP A 78 -7.72 1.01 -1.66
N PHE A 79 -8.12 2.00 -0.85
CA PHE A 79 -9.27 2.85 -1.15
C PHE A 79 -9.10 3.67 -2.44
N LEU A 80 -7.87 4.02 -2.85
CA LEU A 80 -7.64 4.66 -4.15
C LEU A 80 -8.01 3.75 -5.31
N TYR A 81 -7.83 2.43 -5.17
CA TYR A 81 -8.23 1.48 -6.21
C TYR A 81 -9.76 1.47 -6.38
N ALA A 82 -10.50 1.51 -5.27
CA ALA A 82 -11.96 1.65 -5.31
C ALA A 82 -12.39 2.99 -5.92
N ALA A 83 -11.71 4.10 -5.59
CA ALA A 83 -12.01 5.42 -6.16
C ALA A 83 -11.77 5.47 -7.68
N ILE A 84 -10.69 4.85 -8.16
CA ILE A 84 -10.38 4.70 -9.59
C ILE A 84 -11.46 3.86 -10.28
N ASP A 85 -11.86 2.74 -9.68
CA ASP A 85 -12.87 1.85 -10.25
C ASP A 85 -14.26 2.50 -10.31
N LEU A 86 -14.60 3.32 -9.32
CA LEU A 86 -15.80 4.17 -9.31
C LEU A 86 -15.69 5.40 -10.22
N SER A 87 -14.59 5.55 -10.97
CA SER A 87 -14.35 6.67 -11.89
C SER A 87 -14.46 8.06 -11.23
N MET A 88 -14.15 8.16 -9.93
CA MET A 88 -14.21 9.43 -9.20
C MET A 88 -13.14 10.42 -9.65
N PHE A 89 -12.02 9.89 -10.18
CA PHE A 89 -10.87 10.70 -10.56
C PHE A 89 -10.42 10.40 -11.98
N LYS A 90 -10.34 11.45 -12.81
CA LYS A 90 -9.70 11.38 -14.13
C LYS A 90 -8.17 11.39 -14.00
N LYS A 91 -7.66 12.02 -12.94
CA LYS A 91 -6.24 12.16 -12.66
C LYS A 91 -5.97 12.16 -11.16
N ILE A 92 -4.96 11.42 -10.73
CA ILE A 92 -4.45 11.41 -9.35
C ILE A 92 -2.98 11.82 -9.40
N ILE A 93 -2.63 12.87 -8.67
CA ILE A 93 -1.28 13.41 -8.54
C ILE A 93 -0.83 13.11 -7.11
N TRP A 94 -0.06 12.05 -6.94
CA TRP A 94 0.56 11.70 -5.68
C TRP A 94 1.82 12.53 -5.44
N VAL A 95 1.79 13.33 -4.38
CA VAL A 95 2.93 14.12 -3.90
C VAL A 95 3.69 13.27 -2.89
N SER A 96 4.79 12.71 -3.32
CA SER A 96 5.62 11.83 -2.50
C SER A 96 6.54 12.66 -1.59
N PRO A 97 6.72 12.30 -0.31
CA PRO A 97 7.59 13.05 0.61
C PRO A 97 9.07 12.75 0.40
N VAL A 98 9.45 11.93 -0.59
CA VAL A 98 10.77 11.32 -0.72
C VAL A 98 11.91 12.36 -0.79
N ILE A 99 12.48 12.67 0.37
CA ILE A 99 13.58 13.63 0.55
C ILE A 99 14.92 13.04 0.11
N LYS A 100 15.09 11.71 0.20
CA LYS A 100 16.36 11.02 -0.03
C LYS A 100 16.87 11.07 -1.47
N HIS A 101 16.07 11.52 -2.42
CA HIS A 101 16.39 11.47 -3.85
C HIS A 101 16.67 12.83 -4.49
N GLN A 102 16.86 13.91 -3.72
CA GLN A 102 17.31 15.23 -4.21
C GLN A 102 16.63 15.71 -5.52
N ASN A 103 15.31 15.51 -5.66
CA ASN A 103 14.54 15.85 -6.86
C ASN A 103 14.98 15.13 -8.17
N ASN A 104 15.68 13.99 -8.08
CA ASN A 104 16.00 13.17 -9.24
C ASN A 104 14.75 12.43 -9.74
N ILE A 105 14.27 12.80 -10.92
CA ILE A 105 13.08 12.19 -11.54
C ILE A 105 13.26 10.68 -11.78
N ASN A 106 14.49 10.20 -12.03
CA ASN A 106 14.74 8.77 -12.19
C ASN A 106 14.45 7.98 -10.90
N ASP A 107 14.76 8.56 -9.75
CA ASP A 107 14.52 7.90 -8.49
C ASP A 107 13.02 7.92 -8.14
N LEU A 108 12.29 8.98 -8.50
CA LEU A 108 10.81 8.97 -8.44
C LEU A 108 10.22 7.87 -9.33
N GLY A 109 10.76 7.70 -10.54
CA GLY A 109 10.37 6.62 -11.45
C GLY A 109 10.57 5.24 -10.84
N LYS A 110 11.71 5.00 -10.18
CA LYS A 110 11.97 3.73 -9.47
C LYS A 110 11.02 3.51 -8.29
N VAL A 111 10.77 4.53 -7.47
CA VAL A 111 9.81 4.45 -6.35
C VAL A 111 8.44 4.06 -6.87
N PHE A 112 7.98 4.77 -7.90
CA PHE A 112 6.65 4.56 -8.47
C PHE A 112 6.53 3.19 -9.13
N TRP A 113 7.55 2.77 -9.89
CA TRP A 113 7.62 1.44 -10.48
C TRP A 113 7.58 0.34 -9.42
N THR A 114 8.38 0.47 -8.37
CA THR A 114 8.45 -0.53 -7.29
C THR A 114 7.07 -0.77 -6.68
N LEU A 115 6.33 0.30 -6.40
CA LEU A 115 4.99 0.22 -5.82
C LEU A 115 3.98 -0.37 -6.81
N LEU A 116 3.92 0.15 -8.03
CA LEU A 116 2.95 -0.29 -9.03
C LEU A 116 3.19 -1.71 -9.53
N SER A 117 4.45 -2.15 -9.56
CA SER A 117 4.83 -3.49 -10.03
C SER A 117 4.31 -4.64 -9.16
N LEU A 118 3.82 -4.32 -7.96
CA LEU A 118 3.21 -5.27 -7.03
C LEU A 118 1.69 -5.34 -7.13
N ILE A 119 1.06 -4.55 -7.99
CA ILE A 119 -0.39 -4.57 -8.21
C ILE A 119 -0.70 -5.72 -9.19
N PRO A 120 -1.34 -6.82 -8.74
CA PRO A 120 -1.62 -7.96 -9.60
C PRO A 120 -2.57 -7.60 -10.75
N HIS A 121 -2.41 -8.28 -11.89
CA HIS A 121 -3.25 -8.14 -13.08
C HIS A 121 -3.28 -6.74 -13.72
N HIS A 122 -2.32 -5.90 -13.34
CA HIS A 122 -2.04 -4.60 -13.93
C HIS A 122 -0.59 -4.58 -14.41
N GLY A 123 -0.29 -3.75 -15.40
CA GLY A 123 1.08 -3.36 -15.68
C GLY A 123 1.40 -3.14 -17.14
N ASN A 124 0.78 -3.87 -18.08
CA ASN A 124 1.00 -3.61 -19.50
C ASN A 124 0.54 -2.19 -19.88
N GLU A 125 -0.63 -1.79 -19.41
CA GLU A 125 -1.14 -0.43 -19.58
C GLU A 125 -0.23 0.62 -18.92
N ILE A 126 0.42 0.28 -17.80
CA ILE A 126 1.35 1.16 -17.07
C ILE A 126 2.64 1.31 -17.86
N ILE A 127 3.20 0.20 -18.37
CA ILE A 127 4.40 0.16 -19.21
C ILE A 127 4.18 0.99 -20.48
N ASP A 128 3.06 0.79 -21.16
CA ASP A 128 2.75 1.43 -22.44
C ASP A 128 2.44 2.93 -22.31
N SER A 129 1.98 3.35 -21.13
CA SER A 129 1.64 4.75 -20.84
C SER A 129 2.70 5.50 -20.03
N PHE A 130 3.82 4.84 -19.69
CA PHE A 130 4.88 5.43 -18.87
C PHE A 130 5.50 6.64 -19.56
N LYS A 131 5.30 7.81 -18.96
CA LYS A 131 5.81 9.09 -19.45
C LYS A 131 6.57 9.81 -18.37
N LYS A 132 7.76 10.27 -18.73
CA LYS A 132 8.62 11.06 -17.86
C LYS A 132 8.52 12.54 -18.21
N TYR A 133 8.33 13.36 -17.18
CA TYR A 133 8.34 14.81 -17.24
C TYR A 133 9.45 15.38 -16.35
N PRO A 134 9.91 16.61 -16.59
CA PRO A 134 10.88 17.26 -15.70
C PRO A 134 10.41 17.40 -14.24
N PHE A 135 9.11 17.31 -13.99
CA PHE A 135 8.49 17.50 -12.68
C PHE A 135 7.85 16.22 -12.10
N GLY A 136 7.84 15.10 -12.82
CA GLY A 136 7.17 13.88 -12.34
C GLY A 136 7.12 12.76 -13.37
N ILE A 137 6.53 11.63 -12.96
CA ILE A 137 6.27 10.48 -13.84
C ILE A 137 4.77 10.28 -13.92
N GLU A 138 4.26 10.05 -15.13
CA GLU A 138 2.85 9.78 -15.42
C GLU A 138 2.70 8.37 -15.98
N VAL A 139 1.62 7.70 -15.58
CA VAL A 139 1.16 6.41 -16.12
C VAL A 139 -0.37 6.43 -16.18
N LYS A 140 -0.95 5.40 -16.78
CA LYS A 140 -2.39 5.13 -16.76
C LYS A 140 -2.67 3.81 -16.08
N ILE A 141 -3.72 3.81 -15.26
CA ILE A 141 -4.35 2.61 -14.72
C ILE A 141 -5.85 2.73 -14.93
N LYS A 142 -6.45 1.76 -15.64
CA LYS A 142 -7.82 1.86 -16.14
C LYS A 142 -8.05 3.20 -16.88
N ASN A 143 -9.06 3.97 -16.48
CA ASN A 143 -9.41 5.26 -17.08
C ASN A 143 -8.79 6.47 -16.35
N THR A 144 -7.90 6.23 -15.38
CA THR A 144 -7.31 7.28 -14.55
C THR A 144 -5.84 7.46 -14.89
N THR A 145 -5.43 8.72 -15.03
CA THR A 145 -4.02 9.10 -15.13
C THR A 145 -3.43 9.20 -13.72
N LEU A 146 -2.36 8.47 -13.45
CA LEU A 146 -1.66 8.52 -12.16
C LEU A 146 -0.30 9.17 -12.35
N MET A 147 0.01 10.15 -11.51
CA MET A 147 1.28 10.88 -11.56
C MET A 147 1.93 10.89 -10.18
N ILE A 148 3.23 10.64 -10.13
CA ILE A 148 4.07 10.90 -8.94
C ILE A 148 4.86 12.20 -9.14
N THR A 149 4.92 13.01 -8.09
CA THR A 149 5.72 14.24 -8.04
C THR A 149 6.24 14.52 -6.63
N THR A 150 6.93 15.65 -6.45
CA THR A 150 7.34 16.17 -5.14
C THR A 150 6.73 17.54 -4.91
N ILE A 151 6.69 17.97 -3.66
CA ILE A 151 6.16 19.28 -3.29
C ILE A 151 6.85 20.44 -4.02
N ASN A 152 8.17 20.34 -4.25
CA ASN A 152 8.95 21.38 -4.95
C ASN A 152 8.61 21.49 -6.44
N ASN A 153 8.06 20.42 -7.01
CA ASN A 153 7.75 20.32 -8.43
C ASN A 153 6.35 20.83 -8.77
N LEU A 154 5.48 21.09 -7.77
CA LEU A 154 4.11 21.56 -7.98
C LEU A 154 4.05 22.86 -8.81
N LYS A 155 5.05 23.75 -8.66
CA LYS A 155 5.18 25.00 -9.42
C LYS A 155 5.22 24.83 -10.94
N TYR A 156 5.61 23.66 -11.42
CA TYR A 156 5.67 23.37 -12.87
C TYR A 156 4.36 22.79 -13.41
N MET A 157 3.42 22.39 -12.55
CA MET A 157 2.24 21.63 -12.95
C MET A 157 1.04 22.48 -13.34
N GLN A 158 1.07 23.80 -13.07
CA GLN A 158 -0.02 24.73 -13.36
C GLN A 158 -1.39 24.25 -12.82
N LEU A 159 -1.41 23.73 -11.58
CA LEU A 159 -2.58 23.09 -10.96
C LEU A 159 -3.84 23.97 -10.95
N TYR A 160 -3.67 25.29 -10.93
CA TYR A 160 -4.75 26.27 -11.04
C TYR A 160 -5.56 26.19 -12.35
N LYS A 161 -5.09 25.44 -13.35
CA LYS A 161 -5.81 25.16 -14.61
C LYS A 161 -6.62 23.87 -14.58
N GLU A 162 -6.40 23.01 -13.58
CA GLU A 162 -7.12 21.75 -13.45
C GLU A 162 -8.59 22.03 -13.10
N SER A 163 -9.52 21.57 -13.95
CA SER A 163 -10.94 21.65 -13.66
C SER A 163 -11.29 20.62 -12.58
N ASN A 164 -12.02 21.06 -11.55
CA ASN A 164 -12.46 20.25 -10.41
C ASN A 164 -11.27 19.61 -9.65
N LEU A 165 -10.36 20.45 -9.15
CA LEU A 165 -9.24 20.04 -8.30
C LEU A 165 -9.72 19.79 -6.87
N ILE A 166 -9.37 18.63 -6.31
CA ILE A 166 -9.57 18.26 -4.91
C ILE A 166 -8.21 17.93 -4.33
N THR A 167 -7.90 18.48 -3.16
CA THR A 167 -6.68 18.19 -2.42
C THR A 167 -7.03 17.43 -1.15
N ASP A 168 -6.31 16.34 -0.94
CA ASP A 168 -6.38 15.48 0.23
C ASP A 168 -4.97 15.37 0.85
N ILE A 169 -4.91 15.43 2.18
CA ILE A 169 -3.64 15.46 2.92
C ILE A 169 -3.67 14.44 4.05
N ASP A 170 -2.99 13.31 3.84
CA ASP A 170 -2.54 12.48 4.96
C ASP A 170 -1.43 13.21 5.72
N LEU A 171 -1.61 13.37 7.02
CA LEU A 171 -0.68 14.10 7.87
C LEU A 171 0.61 13.33 8.11
N ASP A 172 0.63 12.02 7.86
CA ASP A 172 1.85 11.22 7.90
C ASP A 172 2.85 11.61 6.79
N PHE A 173 2.40 12.31 5.74
CA PHE A 173 3.23 12.93 4.70
C PHE A 173 4.33 13.80 5.30
N PHE A 174 4.01 14.49 6.39
CA PHE A 174 4.96 15.39 7.04
C PHE A 174 5.93 14.65 7.96
N TYR A 175 5.65 13.42 8.38
CA TYR A 175 6.39 12.76 9.46
C TYR A 175 7.51 11.84 8.95
N ASN A 176 8.71 12.05 9.49
CA ASN A 176 9.89 11.26 9.20
C ASN A 176 10.14 10.24 10.32
N LEU A 177 10.02 8.95 10.00
CA LEU A 177 10.25 7.86 10.96
C LEU A 177 11.71 7.76 11.43
N GLU A 178 12.68 8.16 10.61
CA GLU A 178 14.10 7.93 10.91
C GLU A 178 14.60 8.87 11.98
N ASN A 179 14.23 10.16 11.89
CA ASN A 179 14.63 11.17 12.87
C ASN A 179 13.50 11.54 13.86
N LYS A 180 12.32 10.93 13.71
CA LYS A 180 11.12 11.17 14.53
C LYS A 180 10.72 12.65 14.59
N ASN A 181 10.81 13.34 13.45
CA ASN A 181 10.48 14.75 13.33
C ASN A 181 9.75 15.03 11.99
N LEU A 182 9.36 16.28 11.75
CA LEU A 182 8.77 16.67 10.48
C LEU A 182 9.83 16.79 9.38
N TYR A 183 9.53 16.26 8.20
CA TYR A 183 10.28 16.44 6.96
C TYR A 183 10.37 17.90 6.54
N TYR A 184 9.27 18.64 6.69
CA TYR A 184 9.11 19.99 6.19
C TYR A 184 8.64 20.94 7.29
N LYS A 185 9.09 22.20 7.22
CA LYS A 185 8.47 23.27 8.01
C LYS A 185 7.10 23.57 7.41
N LEU A 186 6.07 23.58 8.25
CA LEU A 186 4.69 23.78 7.79
C LEU A 186 4.50 25.09 7.03
N ASP A 187 5.13 26.18 7.47
CA ASP A 187 5.04 27.48 6.80
C ASP A 187 5.59 27.46 5.37
N GLN A 188 6.64 26.67 5.12
CA GLN A 188 7.20 26.52 3.77
C GLN A 188 6.24 25.75 2.87
N VAL A 189 5.64 24.67 3.39
CA VAL A 189 4.63 23.89 2.64
C VAL A 189 3.43 24.75 2.31
N LEU A 190 2.88 25.45 3.30
CA LEU A 190 1.73 26.34 3.11
C LEU A 190 2.02 27.47 2.11
N GLN A 191 3.23 28.01 2.11
CA GLN A 191 3.66 29.00 1.13
C GLN A 191 3.64 28.41 -0.30
N ILE A 192 4.18 27.20 -0.49
CA ILE A 192 4.13 26.51 -1.79
C ILE A 192 2.67 26.26 -2.22
N LEU A 193 1.80 25.82 -1.31
CA LEU A 193 0.38 25.60 -1.63
C LEU A 193 -0.33 26.90 -2.04
N LYS A 194 -0.03 28.02 -1.37
CA LYS A 194 -0.56 29.36 -1.71
C LYS A 194 -0.08 29.84 -3.07
N GLU A 195 1.22 29.74 -3.34
CA GLU A 195 1.82 30.13 -4.63
C GLU A 195 1.25 29.32 -5.80
N ASN A 196 0.88 28.07 -5.55
CA ASN A 196 0.24 27.19 -6.54
C ASN A 196 -1.29 27.29 -6.59
N LYS A 197 -1.90 28.15 -5.76
CA LYS A 197 -3.35 28.37 -5.66
C LYS A 197 -4.16 27.10 -5.40
N VAL A 198 -3.64 26.22 -4.54
CA VAL A 198 -4.29 24.94 -4.19
C VAL A 198 -4.94 24.92 -2.80
N THR A 199 -4.82 26.00 -2.03
CA THR A 199 -5.35 26.04 -0.65
C THR A 199 -6.87 25.83 -0.59
N ASP A 200 -7.62 26.38 -1.55
CA ASP A 200 -9.08 26.27 -1.57
C ASP A 200 -9.59 24.89 -2.03
N SER A 201 -8.72 24.09 -2.67
CA SER A 201 -9.06 22.72 -3.07
C SER A 201 -8.86 21.72 -1.94
N ILE A 202 -8.25 22.08 -0.81
CA ILE A 202 -8.09 21.18 0.35
C ILE A 202 -9.46 20.86 0.93
N LYS A 203 -9.88 19.58 0.85
CA LYS A 203 -11.17 19.10 1.36
C LYS A 203 -11.04 18.17 2.54
N THR A 204 -9.96 17.40 2.59
CA THR A 204 -9.80 16.31 3.57
C THR A 204 -8.40 16.29 4.18
N MET A 205 -8.33 15.89 5.45
CA MET A 205 -7.10 15.62 6.17
C MET A 205 -7.23 14.33 7.00
N THR A 206 -6.19 13.51 7.04
CA THR A 206 -6.19 12.23 7.77
C THR A 206 -5.08 12.21 8.82
N TYR A 207 -5.34 11.68 10.02
CA TYR A 207 -4.32 11.57 11.07
C TYR A 207 -3.52 10.27 11.02
N SER A 208 -4.20 9.13 10.88
CA SER A 208 -3.62 7.78 11.00
C SER A 208 -2.80 7.56 12.27
N ILE A 209 -3.36 7.98 13.41
CA ILE A 209 -2.75 7.79 14.73
C ILE A 209 -3.08 6.42 15.31
N LYS A 210 -4.33 5.96 15.21
CA LYS A 210 -4.73 4.63 15.72
C LYS A 210 -4.00 3.48 15.02
N SER A 211 -3.75 3.60 13.73
CA SER A 211 -2.90 2.71 12.92
C SER A 211 -1.41 2.79 13.28
N GLY A 212 -0.98 3.87 13.91
CA GLY A 212 0.40 4.12 14.32
C GLY A 212 1.29 4.70 13.22
N PHE A 213 0.75 5.17 12.10
CA PHE A 213 1.54 5.84 11.06
C PHE A 213 1.96 7.25 11.47
N LEU A 214 1.11 7.97 12.20
CA LEU A 214 1.43 9.25 12.84
C LEU A 214 1.47 9.12 14.38
N PRO A 215 2.49 9.65 15.06
CA PRO A 215 2.52 9.65 16.52
C PRO A 215 1.44 10.57 17.13
N GLU A 216 0.90 10.17 18.28
CA GLU A 216 -0.08 10.95 19.06
C GLU A 216 0.37 12.38 19.36
N SER A 217 1.68 12.63 19.50
CA SER A 217 2.25 13.97 19.69
C SER A 217 1.91 14.95 18.56
N TYR A 218 1.54 14.45 17.38
CA TYR A 218 1.16 15.24 16.20
C TYR A 218 -0.35 15.34 16.00
N ARG A 219 -1.22 14.88 16.93
CA ARG A 219 -2.69 15.00 16.81
C ARG A 219 -3.20 16.41 16.54
N ARG A 220 -2.48 17.44 17.01
CA ARG A 220 -2.84 18.85 16.81
C ARG A 220 -2.46 19.40 15.43
N LEU A 221 -1.80 18.61 14.57
CA LEU A 221 -1.26 19.09 13.30
C LEU A 221 -2.33 19.61 12.35
N SER A 222 -3.48 18.94 12.25
CA SER A 222 -4.63 19.41 11.45
C SER A 222 -5.12 20.79 11.90
N GLY A 223 -5.23 21.02 13.21
CA GLY A 223 -5.67 22.29 13.79
C GLY A 223 -4.69 23.43 13.55
N ILE A 224 -3.39 23.12 13.58
CA ILE A 224 -2.33 24.08 13.23
C ILE A 224 -2.43 24.46 11.75
N LEU A 225 -2.58 23.47 10.86
CA LEU A 225 -2.72 23.70 9.42
C LEU A 225 -3.99 24.49 9.10
N SER A 226 -5.14 24.09 9.65
CA SER A 226 -6.42 24.75 9.38
C SER A 226 -6.43 26.20 9.86
N HIS A 227 -5.83 26.48 11.02
CA HIS A 227 -5.71 27.85 11.54
C HIS A 227 -4.85 28.73 10.62
N LYS A 228 -3.71 28.21 10.13
CA LYS A 228 -2.84 28.95 9.18
C LYS A 228 -3.46 29.14 7.80
N LEU A 229 -4.44 28.31 7.44
CA LEU A 229 -5.22 28.39 6.20
C LEU A 229 -6.51 29.21 6.33
N ASP A 230 -6.86 29.67 7.53
CA ASP A 230 -8.16 30.29 7.84
C ASP A 230 -9.37 29.41 7.43
N MET A 231 -9.26 28.11 7.72
CA MET A 231 -10.26 27.10 7.38
C MET A 231 -10.86 26.47 8.64
N ARG A 232 -12.16 26.19 8.59
CA ARG A 232 -12.88 25.52 9.68
C ARG A 232 -12.70 24.00 9.59
N LEU A 233 -12.29 23.38 10.68
CA LEU A 233 -12.27 21.92 10.79
C LEU A 233 -13.66 21.36 11.10
N ILE A 234 -13.98 20.26 10.42
CA ILE A 234 -15.10 19.38 10.75
C ILE A 234 -14.50 18.02 11.09
N SER A 235 -14.64 17.59 12.34
CA SER A 235 -14.19 16.24 12.74
C SER A 235 -15.24 15.22 12.34
N ASN A 236 -14.86 14.24 11.53
CA ASN A 236 -15.64 13.03 11.41
C ASN A 236 -15.33 12.16 12.64
N PRO A 237 -16.33 11.72 13.44
CA PRO A 237 -16.06 10.86 14.58
C PRO A 237 -15.39 9.57 14.13
N ALA A 238 -14.30 9.21 14.80
CA ALA A 238 -13.62 7.96 14.56
C ALA A 238 -14.56 6.78 14.87
N ARG A 239 -14.42 5.69 14.11
CA ARG A 239 -15.16 4.46 14.42
C ARG A 239 -14.77 3.93 15.79
N ASN A 240 -15.79 3.52 16.55
CA ASN A 240 -15.64 3.06 17.92
C ASN A 240 -15.53 1.52 17.92
N HIS A 241 -14.36 1.01 17.57
CA HIS A 241 -14.02 -0.41 17.64
C HIS A 241 -12.80 -0.62 18.53
N SER A 242 -12.72 -1.78 19.21
CA SER A 242 -11.55 -2.18 19.98
C SER A 242 -10.37 -2.38 19.03
N LEU A 243 -9.34 -1.57 19.17
CA LEU A 243 -8.15 -1.59 18.32
C LEU A 243 -6.93 -2.02 19.15
N PRO A 244 -6.11 -2.96 18.65
CA PRO A 244 -4.93 -3.45 19.37
C PRO A 244 -3.75 -2.50 19.18
N ILE A 245 -3.85 -1.27 19.69
CA ILE A 245 -2.91 -0.17 19.46
C ILE A 245 -1.49 -0.55 19.91
N GLU A 246 -1.34 -1.11 21.10
CA GLU A 246 -0.02 -1.44 21.66
C GLU A 246 0.62 -2.64 20.98
N THR A 247 -0.19 -3.62 20.58
CA THR A 247 0.23 -4.74 19.74
C THR A 247 0.73 -4.23 18.39
N MET A 248 -0.02 -3.35 17.72
CA MET A 248 0.38 -2.80 16.42
C MET A 248 1.66 -1.97 16.54
N ALA A 249 1.80 -1.18 17.61
CA ALA A 249 3.04 -0.46 17.91
C ALA A 249 4.23 -1.41 18.17
N ALA A 250 4.00 -2.54 18.86
CA ALA A 250 5.03 -3.52 19.13
C ALA A 250 5.53 -4.19 17.83
N LEU A 251 4.60 -4.59 16.95
CA LEU A 251 4.89 -5.15 15.63
C LEU A 251 5.62 -4.17 14.71
N SER A 252 5.23 -2.89 14.72
CA SER A 252 5.86 -1.87 13.86
C SER A 252 7.27 -1.50 14.34
N SER A 253 7.50 -1.49 15.66
CA SER A 253 8.78 -1.09 16.25
C SER A 253 9.92 -2.07 16.03
N ARG A 254 9.61 -3.35 15.74
CA ARG A 254 10.56 -4.48 15.66
C ARG A 254 11.50 -4.61 16.87
N LYS A 255 11.15 -4.03 18.01
CA LYS A 255 11.93 -4.17 19.26
C LYS A 255 11.85 -5.62 19.76
N PRO A 256 12.90 -6.14 20.41
CA PRO A 256 12.82 -7.42 21.10
C PRO A 256 11.63 -7.43 22.08
N LEU A 257 10.77 -8.44 21.98
CA LEU A 257 9.69 -8.70 22.93
C LEU A 257 10.09 -9.84 23.85
N ASP A 258 9.68 -9.76 25.11
CA ASP A 258 9.78 -10.88 26.05
C ASP A 258 8.40 -11.51 26.29
N GLN A 259 8.39 -12.67 26.95
CA GLN A 259 7.16 -13.40 27.25
C GLN A 259 6.21 -12.61 28.16
N LYS A 260 6.75 -11.79 29.06
CA LYS A 260 5.96 -11.00 30.01
C LYS A 260 5.14 -9.95 29.27
N TYR A 261 5.75 -9.25 28.33
CA TYR A 261 5.07 -8.25 27.53
C TYR A 261 4.08 -8.88 26.54
N LEU A 262 4.40 -10.05 25.98
CA LEU A 262 3.43 -10.81 25.18
C LEU A 262 2.17 -11.19 25.99
N ASN A 263 2.32 -11.68 27.22
CA ASN A 263 1.19 -12.02 28.08
C ASN A 263 0.35 -10.79 28.42
N TYR A 264 0.99 -9.65 28.68
CA TYR A 264 0.31 -8.37 28.89
C TYR A 264 -0.54 -7.95 27.67
N LEU A 265 0.03 -8.03 26.46
CA LEU A 265 -0.72 -7.73 25.23
C LEU A 265 -1.86 -8.73 25.01
N GLN A 266 -1.67 -10.00 25.36
CA GLN A 266 -2.70 -11.03 25.26
C GLN A 266 -3.95 -10.64 26.06
N GLU A 267 -3.78 -10.40 27.35
CA GLU A 267 -4.87 -10.09 28.28
C GLU A 267 -5.55 -8.75 27.94
N LYS A 268 -4.74 -7.76 27.52
CA LYS A 268 -5.22 -6.40 27.29
C LYS A 268 -5.93 -6.22 25.95
N GLU A 269 -5.38 -6.80 24.88
CA GLU A 269 -5.81 -6.49 23.51
C GLU A 269 -6.19 -7.73 22.71
N LEU A 270 -5.45 -8.84 22.80
CA LEU A 270 -5.61 -9.95 21.85
C LEU A 270 -6.79 -10.88 22.17
N ASP A 271 -7.06 -11.15 23.45
CA ASP A 271 -8.11 -12.11 23.86
C ASP A 271 -9.51 -11.72 23.34
N ILE A 272 -9.81 -10.42 23.29
CA ILE A 272 -11.11 -9.90 22.84
C ILE A 272 -11.26 -9.87 21.32
N LEU A 273 -10.19 -10.16 20.56
CA LEU A 273 -10.16 -10.02 19.09
C LEU A 273 -10.34 -11.33 18.33
N SER A 274 -10.60 -12.46 19.01
CA SER A 274 -10.86 -13.75 18.36
C SER A 274 -9.74 -14.13 17.35
N GLY A 275 -10.07 -14.55 16.14
CA GLY A 275 -9.11 -14.95 15.10
C GLY A 275 -8.06 -13.89 14.77
N ILE A 276 -8.45 -12.61 14.81
CA ILE A 276 -7.51 -11.48 14.60
C ILE A 276 -6.46 -11.46 15.72
N GLY A 277 -6.87 -11.70 16.97
CA GLY A 277 -5.98 -11.78 18.12
C GLY A 277 -4.94 -12.89 17.96
N TRP A 278 -5.36 -14.08 17.51
CA TRP A 278 -4.46 -15.19 17.22
C TRP A 278 -3.48 -14.90 16.07
N LYS A 279 -3.94 -14.27 14.99
CA LYS A 279 -3.06 -13.81 13.90
C LYS A 279 -1.98 -12.87 14.41
N LEU A 280 -2.36 -11.86 15.20
CA LEU A 280 -1.41 -10.88 15.74
C LEU A 280 -0.42 -11.55 16.70
N ARG A 281 -0.90 -12.48 17.53
CA ARG A 281 -0.04 -13.30 18.39
C ARG A 281 0.97 -14.11 17.59
N SER A 282 0.55 -14.70 16.46
CA SER A 282 1.45 -15.42 15.56
C SER A 282 2.59 -14.52 15.06
N LEU A 283 2.27 -13.29 14.63
CA LEU A 283 3.27 -12.31 14.19
C LEU A 283 4.24 -11.91 15.31
N LEU A 284 3.75 -11.74 16.54
CA LEU A 284 4.61 -11.47 17.70
C LEU A 284 5.57 -12.64 17.98
N PHE A 285 5.09 -13.89 17.91
CA PHE A 285 5.96 -15.06 18.05
C PHE A 285 7.01 -15.16 16.93
N VAL A 286 6.66 -14.80 15.69
CA VAL A 286 7.64 -14.68 14.59
C VAL A 286 8.73 -13.65 14.96
N GLN A 287 8.35 -12.48 15.47
CA GLN A 287 9.30 -11.45 15.91
C GLN A 287 10.21 -11.92 17.05
N MET A 288 9.70 -12.80 17.93
CA MET A 288 10.47 -13.46 18.99
C MET A 288 11.32 -14.64 18.50
N GLY A 289 11.23 -15.02 17.21
CA GLY A 289 11.93 -16.18 16.65
C GLY A 289 11.33 -17.54 17.03
N GLN A 290 10.16 -17.56 17.67
CA GLN A 290 9.49 -18.77 18.16
C GLN A 290 8.53 -19.33 17.10
N LEU A 291 9.08 -19.91 16.03
CA LEU A 291 8.28 -20.32 14.88
C LEU A 291 7.22 -21.38 15.20
N SER A 292 7.54 -22.39 16.02
CA SER A 292 6.56 -23.44 16.36
C SER A 292 5.30 -22.88 17.04
N GLU A 293 5.45 -21.89 17.93
CA GLU A 293 4.31 -21.23 18.58
C GLU A 293 3.56 -20.31 17.61
N ALA A 294 4.27 -19.65 16.69
CA ALA A 294 3.67 -18.86 15.63
C ALA A 294 2.76 -19.71 14.71
N GLU A 295 3.21 -20.91 14.33
CA GLU A 295 2.43 -21.85 13.51
C GLU A 295 1.15 -22.30 14.21
N LYS A 296 1.24 -22.64 15.51
CA LYS A 296 0.05 -23.00 16.32
C LYS A 296 -0.96 -21.85 16.36
N CYS A 297 -0.48 -20.62 16.57
CA CYS A 297 -1.35 -19.44 16.58
C CYS A 297 -1.99 -19.17 15.21
N TYR A 298 -1.25 -19.40 14.12
CA TYR A 298 -1.79 -19.28 12.76
C TYR A 298 -2.97 -20.24 12.54
N TYR A 299 -2.82 -21.51 12.90
CA TYR A 299 -3.90 -22.48 12.72
C TYR A 299 -5.12 -22.14 13.59
N ARG A 300 -4.90 -21.68 14.84
CA ARG A 300 -5.99 -21.17 15.69
C ARG A 300 -6.71 -19.96 15.10
N ALA A 301 -5.98 -19.04 14.46
CA ALA A 301 -6.60 -17.91 13.77
C ALA A 301 -7.56 -18.39 12.67
N ARG A 302 -7.13 -19.39 11.87
CA ARG A 302 -7.97 -19.99 10.82
C ARG A 302 -9.18 -20.73 11.36
N GLU A 303 -9.03 -21.48 12.45
CA GLU A 303 -10.14 -22.15 13.15
C GLU A 303 -11.21 -21.14 13.61
N GLN A 304 -10.81 -19.89 13.88
CA GLN A 304 -11.70 -18.80 14.26
C GLN A 304 -12.13 -17.92 13.07
N GLY A 305 -11.90 -18.37 11.83
CA GLY A 305 -12.38 -17.71 10.62
C GLY A 305 -11.50 -16.58 10.07
N ASP A 306 -10.29 -16.37 10.59
CA ASP A 306 -9.33 -15.40 10.05
C ASP A 306 -8.52 -16.02 8.89
N GLU A 307 -8.50 -15.39 7.73
CA GLU A 307 -7.80 -15.88 6.53
C GLU A 307 -6.32 -15.45 6.49
N ALA A 308 -5.65 -15.54 7.64
CA ALA A 308 -4.37 -14.93 8.05
C ALA A 308 -3.13 -15.04 7.12
N PHE A 309 -3.19 -14.73 5.84
CA PHE A 309 -2.05 -14.90 4.94
C PHE A 309 -0.85 -14.04 5.37
N TRP A 310 -1.09 -12.88 5.98
CA TRP A 310 -0.02 -12.06 6.57
C TRP A 310 0.86 -12.84 7.57
N ALA A 311 0.27 -13.68 8.43
CA ALA A 311 1.04 -14.49 9.39
C ALA A 311 1.79 -15.63 8.66
N ALA A 312 1.14 -16.35 7.75
CA ALA A 312 1.79 -17.39 6.94
C ALA A 312 3.00 -16.85 6.17
N TYR A 313 2.86 -15.69 5.54
CA TYR A 313 3.94 -15.02 4.83
C TYR A 313 5.14 -14.70 5.75
N ASN A 314 4.91 -14.20 6.97
CA ASN A 314 6.00 -13.88 7.90
C ASN A 314 6.70 -15.13 8.45
N ILE A 315 5.95 -16.22 8.66
CA ILE A 315 6.52 -17.52 9.00
C ILE A 315 7.39 -18.03 7.85
N GLY A 316 6.88 -18.01 6.61
CA GLY A 316 7.60 -18.41 5.41
C GLY A 316 8.89 -17.59 5.19
N MET A 317 8.81 -16.26 5.36
CA MET A 317 9.97 -15.37 5.34
C MET A 317 11.02 -15.71 6.40
N SER A 318 10.60 -16.20 7.57
CA SER A 318 11.53 -16.59 8.64
C SER A 318 12.24 -17.90 8.30
N TYR A 319 11.55 -18.87 7.72
CA TYR A 319 12.19 -20.08 7.19
C TYR A 319 13.13 -19.78 6.01
N MET A 320 12.77 -18.82 5.14
CA MET A 320 13.68 -18.33 4.09
C MET A 320 15.00 -17.82 4.67
N LYS A 321 14.94 -17.01 5.74
CA LYS A 321 16.15 -16.51 6.41
C LYS A 321 17.00 -17.63 7.01
N GLN A 322 16.37 -18.71 7.44
CA GLN A 322 17.03 -19.92 7.94
C GLN A 322 17.51 -20.85 6.82
N LYS A 323 17.30 -20.49 5.54
CA LYS A 323 17.57 -21.32 4.35
C LYS A 323 16.83 -22.65 4.35
N ASN A 324 15.73 -22.75 5.09
CA ASN A 324 14.84 -23.91 5.08
C ASN A 324 13.77 -23.69 4.00
N TYR A 325 14.16 -23.91 2.75
CA TYR A 325 13.34 -23.56 1.58
C TYR A 325 12.09 -24.45 1.45
N GLU A 326 12.13 -25.70 1.90
CA GLU A 326 10.95 -26.58 1.89
C GLU A 326 9.84 -26.07 2.81
N HIS A 327 10.20 -25.70 4.05
CA HIS A 327 9.23 -25.16 5.00
C HIS A 327 8.77 -23.76 4.58
N ALA A 328 9.69 -22.93 4.07
CA ALA A 328 9.33 -21.64 3.50
C ALA A 328 8.27 -21.77 2.42
N LEU A 329 8.48 -22.68 1.46
CA LEU A 329 7.56 -22.92 0.35
C LEU A 329 6.16 -23.34 0.84
N LYS A 330 6.08 -24.29 1.79
CA LYS A 330 4.81 -24.72 2.42
C LYS A 330 4.00 -23.53 2.98
N TRP A 331 4.69 -22.58 3.62
CA TRP A 331 4.07 -21.42 4.25
C TRP A 331 3.70 -20.32 3.24
N LEU A 332 4.53 -20.12 2.22
CA LEU A 332 4.29 -19.12 1.16
C LEU A 332 3.12 -19.52 0.24
N GLN A 333 2.81 -20.82 0.15
CA GLN A 333 1.71 -21.40 -0.65
C GLN A 333 0.34 -21.44 0.06
N GLN A 334 0.20 -20.80 1.23
CA GLN A 334 -1.06 -20.83 1.99
C GLN A 334 -2.22 -20.04 1.35
N THR A 335 -1.98 -19.31 0.25
CA THR A 335 -3.00 -18.62 -0.55
C THR A 335 -3.11 -19.23 -1.95
N LYS A 336 -4.32 -19.19 -2.52
CA LYS A 336 -4.58 -19.60 -3.91
C LYS A 336 -4.71 -18.40 -4.85
N ASP A 337 -5.23 -17.29 -4.35
CA ASP A 337 -5.45 -16.07 -5.13
C ASP A 337 -4.44 -14.99 -4.73
N VAL A 338 -4.13 -14.13 -5.71
CA VAL A 338 -3.15 -13.05 -5.57
C VAL A 338 -3.88 -11.73 -5.75
N VAL A 339 -4.39 -11.22 -4.63
CA VAL A 339 -5.16 -9.98 -4.57
C VAL A 339 -4.41 -8.85 -3.87
N ASP A 340 -3.38 -9.17 -3.07
CA ASP A 340 -2.58 -8.15 -2.38
C ASP A 340 -1.08 -8.22 -2.70
N THR A 341 -0.35 -7.19 -2.24
CA THR A 341 1.09 -7.04 -2.45
C THR A 341 1.95 -8.10 -1.73
N ILE A 342 1.48 -8.63 -0.60
CA ILE A 342 2.20 -9.65 0.18
C ILE A 342 2.09 -11.01 -0.52
N GLN A 343 0.93 -11.33 -1.07
CA GLN A 343 0.68 -12.50 -1.91
C GLN A 343 1.48 -12.41 -3.21
N ALA A 344 1.49 -11.24 -3.86
CA ALA A 344 2.31 -10.98 -5.04
C ALA A 344 3.80 -11.19 -4.74
N HIS A 345 4.29 -10.66 -3.62
CA HIS A 345 5.67 -10.89 -3.19
C HIS A 345 5.94 -12.35 -2.81
N SER A 346 4.96 -13.04 -2.21
CA SER A 346 5.06 -14.46 -1.90
C SER A 346 5.33 -15.31 -3.15
N LEU A 347 4.69 -15.03 -4.29
CA LEU A 347 4.97 -15.75 -5.54
C LEU A 347 6.45 -15.67 -5.94
N ILE A 348 7.06 -14.49 -5.83
CA ILE A 348 8.48 -14.30 -6.14
C ILE A 348 9.36 -15.11 -5.17
N LEU A 349 9.01 -15.15 -3.89
CA LEU A 349 9.71 -15.95 -2.89
C LEU A 349 9.55 -17.46 -3.14
N GLN A 350 8.39 -17.91 -3.60
CA GLN A 350 8.17 -19.30 -4.00
C GLN A 350 9.05 -19.68 -5.19
N ILE A 351 9.15 -18.82 -6.20
CA ILE A 351 10.07 -19.02 -7.35
C ILE A 351 11.51 -19.17 -6.86
N LEU A 352 11.95 -18.30 -5.94
CA LEU A 352 13.27 -18.41 -5.32
C LEU A 352 13.46 -19.71 -4.52
N CYS A 353 12.44 -20.17 -3.79
CA CYS A 353 12.48 -21.47 -3.11
C CYS A 353 12.71 -22.60 -4.11
N HIS A 354 11.97 -22.62 -5.23
CA HIS A 354 12.13 -23.64 -6.27
C HIS A 354 13.52 -23.59 -6.92
N LEU A 355 14.10 -22.40 -7.08
CA LEU A 355 15.48 -22.27 -7.56
C LEU A 355 16.47 -22.91 -6.58
N HIS A 356 16.32 -22.66 -5.28
CA HIS A 356 17.20 -23.20 -4.25
C HIS A 356 17.03 -24.71 -4.01
N LEU A 357 15.82 -25.23 -4.22
CA LEU A 357 15.51 -26.66 -4.13
C LEU A 357 15.80 -27.42 -5.43
N GLU A 358 16.37 -26.75 -6.43
CA GLU A 358 16.68 -27.31 -7.76
C GLU A 358 15.46 -27.87 -8.52
N ASN A 359 14.27 -27.41 -8.17
CA ASN A 359 13.00 -27.75 -8.82
C ASN A 359 12.80 -26.90 -10.08
N PHE A 360 13.73 -26.99 -11.03
CA PHE A 360 13.86 -26.00 -12.12
C PHE A 360 12.65 -25.94 -13.07
N GLU A 361 12.10 -27.08 -13.48
CA GLU A 361 10.95 -27.11 -14.39
C GLU A 361 9.72 -26.43 -13.78
N TYR A 362 9.42 -26.76 -12.52
CA TYR A 362 8.30 -26.14 -11.81
C TYR A 362 8.56 -24.66 -11.51
N GLY A 363 9.78 -24.31 -11.09
CA GLY A 363 10.18 -22.92 -10.84
C GLY A 363 10.06 -22.04 -12.09
N LEU A 364 10.48 -22.55 -13.25
CA LEU A 364 10.33 -21.88 -14.55
C LEU A 364 8.84 -21.70 -14.93
N SER A 365 8.04 -22.75 -14.79
CA SER A 365 6.59 -22.68 -15.03
C SER A 365 5.90 -21.64 -14.12
N LEU A 366 6.24 -21.64 -12.83
CA LEU A 366 5.71 -20.67 -11.87
C LEU A 366 6.16 -19.25 -12.21
N ALA A 367 7.40 -19.06 -12.67
CA ALA A 367 7.90 -17.75 -13.08
C ALA A 367 7.13 -17.20 -14.30
N HIS A 368 6.84 -18.02 -15.30
CA HIS A 368 6.00 -17.62 -16.43
C HIS A 368 4.58 -17.23 -15.98
N ASN A 369 3.93 -18.07 -15.15
CA ASN A 369 2.59 -17.77 -14.65
C ASN A 369 2.57 -16.49 -13.80
N THR A 370 3.61 -16.27 -12.99
CA THR A 370 3.72 -15.05 -12.16
C THR A 370 3.94 -13.82 -13.03
N LEU A 371 4.63 -13.94 -14.17
CA LEU A 371 4.83 -12.82 -15.09
C LEU A 371 3.53 -12.32 -15.72
N GLU A 372 2.57 -13.23 -16.00
CA GLU A 372 1.23 -12.85 -16.46
C GLU A 372 0.44 -12.05 -15.40
N ILE A 373 0.72 -12.31 -14.12
CA ILE A 373 0.09 -11.61 -13.00
C ILE A 373 0.81 -10.30 -12.68
N LEU A 374 2.14 -10.27 -12.80
CA LEU A 374 3.02 -9.17 -12.38
C LEU A 374 4.00 -8.78 -13.50
N PRO A 375 3.53 -8.29 -14.65
CA PRO A 375 4.37 -8.06 -15.84
C PRO A 375 5.43 -6.98 -15.66
N MET A 376 5.30 -6.13 -14.64
CA MET A 376 6.28 -5.08 -14.32
C MET A 376 7.45 -5.56 -13.43
N ARG A 377 7.40 -6.77 -12.87
CA ARG A 377 8.45 -7.26 -11.97
C ARG A 377 9.66 -7.74 -12.73
N THR A 378 10.67 -6.89 -12.81
CA THR A 378 11.94 -7.16 -13.50
C THR A 378 12.65 -8.39 -12.96
N GLU A 379 12.50 -8.67 -11.67
CA GLU A 379 13.13 -9.83 -11.02
C GLU A 379 12.64 -11.17 -11.60
N ILE A 380 11.39 -11.23 -12.07
CA ILE A 380 10.82 -12.46 -12.67
C ILE A 380 11.51 -12.76 -14.01
N TYR A 381 11.75 -11.74 -14.83
CA TYR A 381 12.47 -11.89 -16.10
C TYR A 381 13.89 -12.45 -15.88
N GLU A 382 14.59 -11.93 -14.87
CA GLU A 382 15.93 -12.40 -14.49
C GLU A 382 15.89 -13.85 -13.97
N LEU A 383 14.88 -14.20 -13.17
CA LEU A 383 14.69 -15.56 -12.67
C LEU A 383 14.43 -16.56 -13.80
N ILE A 384 13.60 -16.20 -14.79
CA ILE A 384 13.37 -17.03 -15.99
C ILE A 384 14.69 -17.32 -16.70
N GLU A 385 15.51 -16.30 -16.94
CA GLU A 385 16.84 -16.48 -17.54
C GLU A 385 17.72 -17.43 -16.72
N ILE A 386 17.73 -17.30 -15.38
CA ILE A 386 18.49 -18.17 -14.48
C ILE A 386 18.02 -19.62 -14.60
N PHE A 387 16.71 -19.90 -14.57
CA PHE A 387 16.17 -21.25 -14.72
C PHE A 387 16.55 -21.87 -16.07
N CYS A 388 16.36 -21.14 -17.18
CA CYS A 388 16.72 -21.64 -18.51
C CYS A 388 18.20 -22.01 -18.59
N LYS A 389 19.09 -21.19 -18.01
CA LYS A 389 20.53 -21.48 -17.94
C LYS A 389 20.83 -22.71 -17.10
N LYS A 390 20.20 -22.86 -15.93
CA LYS A 390 20.35 -24.03 -15.06
C LYS A 390 19.92 -25.33 -15.74
N MET A 391 18.94 -25.25 -16.64
CA MET A 391 18.44 -26.36 -17.44
C MET A 391 19.19 -26.56 -18.77
N ASN A 392 20.29 -25.82 -19.02
CA ASN A 392 21.06 -25.85 -20.28
C ASN A 392 20.21 -25.58 -21.55
N MET A 393 19.16 -24.76 -21.43
CA MET A 393 18.33 -24.37 -22.56
C MET A 393 19.09 -23.39 -23.48
N LYS A 394 18.84 -23.47 -24.79
CA LYS A 394 19.39 -22.54 -25.78
C LYS A 394 18.96 -21.09 -25.49
N GLU A 395 19.83 -20.12 -25.79
CA GLU A 395 19.57 -18.68 -25.59
C GLU A 395 18.28 -18.18 -26.25
N SER A 396 17.90 -18.77 -27.38
CA SER A 396 16.63 -18.49 -28.07
C SER A 396 15.39 -18.63 -27.18
N HIS A 397 15.46 -19.42 -26.10
CA HIS A 397 14.34 -19.59 -25.16
C HIS A 397 14.20 -18.44 -24.15
N TYR A 398 15.27 -17.69 -23.87
CA TYR A 398 15.25 -16.66 -22.83
C TYR A 398 15.68 -15.26 -23.27
N VAL A 399 16.19 -15.09 -24.49
CA VAL A 399 16.66 -13.80 -25.01
C VAL A 399 15.56 -12.72 -24.96
N TYR A 400 14.31 -13.09 -25.25
CA TYR A 400 13.16 -12.19 -25.15
C TYR A 400 13.00 -11.58 -23.74
N TYR A 401 13.14 -12.40 -22.69
CA TYR A 401 12.97 -11.94 -21.31
C TYR A 401 14.11 -11.01 -20.88
N LYS A 402 15.34 -11.33 -21.31
CA LYS A 402 16.53 -10.49 -21.10
C LYS A 402 16.35 -9.11 -21.76
N GLU A 403 15.93 -9.07 -23.02
CA GLU A 403 15.68 -7.81 -23.75
C GLU A 403 14.56 -6.99 -23.11
N LYS A 404 13.48 -7.63 -22.66
CA LYS A 404 12.37 -6.97 -21.96
C LYS A 404 12.82 -6.35 -20.63
N SER A 405 13.56 -7.09 -19.81
CA SER A 405 14.13 -6.57 -18.55
C SER A 405 15.05 -5.37 -18.81
N GLN A 406 15.90 -5.44 -19.84
CA GLN A 406 16.76 -4.32 -20.24
C GLN A 406 15.96 -3.10 -20.69
N LYS A 407 14.90 -3.28 -21.48
CA LYS A 407 14.01 -2.19 -21.92
C LYS A 407 13.33 -1.50 -20.74
N ILE A 408 12.83 -2.26 -19.77
CA ILE A 408 12.24 -1.71 -18.54
C ILE A 408 13.28 -0.91 -17.76
N ASN A 409 14.47 -1.47 -17.55
CA ASN A 409 15.56 -0.79 -16.87
C ASN A 409 16.01 0.49 -17.59
N GLN A 410 15.90 0.53 -18.91
CA GLN A 410 16.17 1.74 -19.70
C GLN A 410 15.08 2.80 -19.48
N LEU A 411 13.80 2.42 -19.49
CA LEU A 411 12.67 3.32 -19.20
C LEU A 411 12.82 4.03 -17.85
N LEU A 412 13.41 3.37 -16.85
CA LEU A 412 13.65 3.94 -15.51
C LEU A 412 14.91 4.82 -15.41
N LYS A 413 15.78 4.81 -16.42
CA LYS A 413 17.05 5.58 -16.46
C LYS A 413 16.96 6.81 -17.36
N THR A 414 16.28 6.68 -18.49
CA THR A 414 16.05 7.77 -19.46
C THR A 414 14.97 8.70 -18.97
#